data_AF-A0A6N7YP21-F1
#
_entry.id   AF-A0A6N7YP21-F1
#
_cell.length_a   1.000
_cell.length_b   1.000
_cell.length_c   1.000
_cell.angle_alpha   90.00
_cell.angle_beta   90.00
_cell.angle_gamma   90.00
#
_symmetry.space_group_name_H-M   'P 1'
#
loop_
_entity.id
_entity.type
_entity.pdbx_description
1 polymer ?
#
loop_
_entity_poly.entity_id
_entity_poly.type
_entity_poly.pdbx_seq_one_letter_code
_entity_poly.pdbx_strand_id
1 'polypeptide(L)'
;MARVDDLPADQKAVIQLLLKQGKTYDELAALLRLDGAGVRDRALDALDSLGPDDTGDLESERQDDISDFLLGQQTASQRAATREFLETSAAGRAWARVVAAELRPIGGDALPDIPAGGREVDEAFDALEARKVARQERAKSSRLGGLLVLIGVGVAIAVGGVLLIGGGDDESDDTPTTTQAASTGPTGSPSVDAQINLTAAVQGSKALGVAQVLSQDGQRALAVTAQDLQPSSRYVVWLYNSPSDAQFLGFAPPVGDDGRLSGLAPVPTEATKFRQLVITKEKVDRPSKPGTIVLRGQLDLGGN
;
A
#
# COMPACT_ATOMS: atom_id res chain seq x y z
N MET A 1 -18.97 23.29 10.49
CA MET A 1 -19.10 21.87 10.06
C MET A 1 -20.49 21.54 9.50
N ALA A 2 -20.56 21.30 8.19
CA ALA A 2 -21.71 20.69 7.52
C ALA A 2 -21.48 19.19 7.30
N ARG A 3 -22.56 18.40 7.14
CA ARG A 3 -22.42 17.06 6.57
C ARG A 3 -22.37 17.16 5.05
N VAL A 4 -21.78 16.15 4.41
CA VAL A 4 -21.82 15.99 2.95
C VAL A 4 -23.23 16.06 2.37
N ASP A 5 -24.26 15.66 3.13
CA ASP A 5 -25.65 15.74 2.71
C ASP A 5 -26.27 17.14 2.80
N ASP A 6 -25.68 18.03 3.61
CA ASP A 6 -26.14 19.41 3.83
C ASP A 6 -25.48 20.41 2.87
N LEU A 7 -24.54 19.96 2.03
CA LEU A 7 -23.88 20.79 1.03
C LEU A 7 -24.87 21.30 -0.03
N PRO A 8 -24.66 22.52 -0.56
CA PRO A 8 -25.31 23.00 -1.77
C PRO A 8 -25.30 21.95 -2.89
N ALA A 9 -26.42 21.84 -3.62
CA ALA A 9 -26.63 20.75 -4.58
C ALA A 9 -25.58 20.72 -5.71
N ASP A 10 -25.07 21.89 -6.11
CA ASP A 10 -23.99 22.03 -7.09
C ASP A 10 -22.65 21.54 -6.55
N GLN A 11 -22.30 21.90 -5.31
CA GLN A 11 -21.08 21.42 -4.64
C GLN A 11 -21.11 19.89 -4.43
N LYS A 12 -22.24 19.36 -3.97
CA LYS A 12 -22.44 17.91 -3.81
C LYS A 12 -22.26 17.15 -5.13
N ALA A 13 -22.81 17.68 -6.22
CA ALA A 13 -22.68 17.06 -7.54
C ALA A 13 -21.21 17.00 -7.98
N VAL A 14 -20.44 18.08 -7.78
CA VAL A 14 -19.00 18.13 -8.08
C VAL A 14 -18.26 17.05 -7.29
N ILE A 15 -18.45 16.97 -5.97
CA ILE A 15 -17.79 15.96 -5.11
C ILE A 15 -18.16 14.54 -5.53
N GLN A 16 -19.43 14.29 -5.88
CA GLN A 16 -19.86 12.97 -6.37
C GLN A 16 -19.20 12.62 -7.71
N LEU A 17 -19.08 13.55 -8.64
CA LEU A 17 -18.44 13.32 -9.94
C LEU A 17 -16.93 13.06 -9.78
N LEU A 18 -16.26 13.81 -8.91
CA LEU A 18 -14.82 13.62 -8.64
C LEU A 18 -14.58 12.27 -7.95
N LEU A 19 -15.34 11.95 -6.89
CA LEU A 19 -15.07 10.76 -6.07
C LEU A 19 -15.67 9.46 -6.63
N LYS A 20 -16.90 9.47 -7.15
CA LYS A 20 -17.52 8.23 -7.70
C LYS A 20 -17.07 7.91 -9.11
N GLN A 21 -16.83 8.93 -9.94
CA GLN A 21 -16.46 8.73 -11.35
C GLN A 21 -14.96 8.91 -11.60
N GLY A 22 -14.18 9.31 -10.58
CA GLY A 22 -12.73 9.46 -10.67
C GLY A 22 -12.28 10.56 -11.66
N LYS A 23 -13.14 11.52 -11.97
CA LYS A 23 -12.86 12.56 -12.97
C LYS A 23 -11.87 13.58 -12.43
N THR A 24 -11.07 14.16 -13.32
CA THR A 24 -10.23 15.30 -12.97
C THR A 24 -10.99 16.62 -13.06
N TYR A 25 -10.48 17.70 -12.43
CA TYR A 25 -11.04 19.04 -12.56
C TYR A 25 -11.17 19.47 -14.03
N ASP A 26 -10.17 19.19 -14.86
CA ASP A 26 -10.18 19.55 -16.29
C ASP A 26 -11.26 18.79 -17.07
N GLU A 27 -11.44 17.50 -16.78
CA GLU A 27 -12.48 16.69 -17.41
C GLU A 27 -13.88 17.15 -17.01
N LEU A 28 -14.04 17.53 -15.75
CA LEU A 28 -15.31 18.06 -15.25
C LEU A 28 -15.62 19.43 -15.84
N ALA A 29 -14.61 20.31 -15.94
CA ALA A 29 -14.70 21.62 -16.55
C ALA A 29 -15.13 21.51 -18.02
N ALA A 30 -14.51 20.60 -18.78
CA ALA A 30 -14.89 20.33 -20.16
C ALA A 30 -16.34 19.82 -20.30
N LEU A 31 -16.78 18.95 -19.39
CA LEU A 31 -18.12 18.37 -19.41
C LEU A 31 -19.20 19.40 -19.04
N LEU A 32 -18.94 20.22 -18.02
CA LEU A 32 -19.87 21.23 -17.53
C LEU A 32 -19.77 22.56 -18.30
N ARG A 33 -18.82 22.68 -19.25
CA ARG A 33 -18.49 23.93 -19.96
C ARG A 33 -18.20 25.08 -18.99
N LEU A 34 -17.49 24.75 -17.91
CA LEU A 34 -17.01 25.68 -16.90
C LEU A 34 -15.50 25.87 -17.05
N ASP A 35 -14.96 26.87 -16.37
CA ASP A 35 -13.52 27.04 -16.23
C ASP A 35 -12.96 26.08 -15.16
N GLY A 36 -11.76 25.55 -15.39
CA GLY A 36 -11.11 24.58 -14.51
C GLY A 36 -10.85 25.14 -13.10
N ALA A 37 -10.46 26.41 -13.00
CA ALA A 37 -10.27 27.06 -11.70
C ALA A 37 -11.60 27.17 -10.94
N GLY A 38 -12.69 27.51 -11.63
CA GLY A 38 -14.02 27.57 -11.01
C GLY A 38 -14.55 26.23 -10.52
N VAL A 39 -14.12 25.10 -11.10
CA VAL A 39 -14.45 23.75 -10.58
C VAL A 39 -13.65 23.47 -9.32
N ARG A 40 -12.35 23.80 -9.31
CA ARG A 40 -11.48 23.66 -8.14
C ARG A 40 -12.00 24.50 -6.98
N ASP A 41 -12.30 25.77 -7.19
CA ASP A 41 -12.78 26.68 -6.14
C ASP A 41 -14.05 26.13 -5.47
N ARG A 42 -15.01 25.62 -6.25
CA ARG A 42 -16.23 25.00 -5.69
C ARG A 42 -15.94 23.73 -4.89
N ALA A 43 -14.93 22.96 -5.28
CA ALA A 43 -14.53 21.77 -4.55
C ALA A 43 -13.84 22.13 -3.23
N LEU A 44 -13.00 23.18 -3.23
CA LEU A 44 -12.38 23.73 -2.04
C LEU A 44 -13.41 24.30 -1.07
N ASP A 45 -14.34 25.13 -1.55
CA ASP A 45 -15.45 25.69 -0.74
C ASP A 45 -16.30 24.59 -0.08
N ALA A 46 -16.53 23.49 -0.81
CA ALA A 46 -17.25 22.33 -0.29
C ALA A 46 -16.47 21.66 0.85
N LEU A 47 -15.16 21.45 0.68
CA LEU A 47 -14.32 20.82 1.71
C LEU A 47 -14.08 21.72 2.91
N ASP A 48 -13.99 23.03 2.72
CA ASP A 48 -13.95 24.03 3.79
C ASP A 48 -15.20 23.95 4.67
N SER A 49 -16.38 23.84 4.04
CA SER A 49 -17.66 23.68 4.76
C SER A 49 -17.76 22.36 5.55
N LEU A 50 -17.08 21.30 5.10
CA LEU A 50 -16.99 20.01 5.80
C LEU A 50 -15.94 20.01 6.91
N GLY A 51 -14.91 20.85 6.78
CA GLY A 51 -13.82 20.97 7.72
C GLY A 51 -14.28 21.49 9.10
N PRO A 52 -13.47 21.25 10.15
CA PRO A 52 -13.63 21.95 11.41
C PRO A 52 -13.43 23.45 11.23
N ASP A 53 -14.31 24.24 11.87
CA ASP A 53 -14.21 25.71 11.87
C ASP A 53 -12.95 26.20 12.62
N ASP A 54 -12.43 25.39 13.55
CA ASP A 54 -11.14 25.59 14.22
C ASP A 54 -10.06 24.75 13.53
N THR A 55 -9.20 25.44 12.79
CA THR A 55 -8.14 24.82 11.98
C THR A 55 -6.78 24.89 12.69
N GLY A 56 -6.73 25.44 13.90
CA GLY A 56 -5.50 25.64 14.66
C GLY A 56 -4.47 26.47 13.89
N ASP A 57 -3.22 26.00 13.86
CA ASP A 57 -2.10 26.64 13.15
C ASP A 57 -2.03 26.25 11.65
N LEU A 58 -3.10 25.70 11.07
CA LEU A 58 -3.12 25.28 9.68
C LEU A 58 -3.39 26.47 8.73
N GLU A 59 -2.40 26.80 7.91
CA GLU A 59 -2.52 27.83 6.87
C GLU A 59 -3.53 27.44 5.78
N SER A 60 -4.28 28.41 5.24
CA SER A 60 -5.30 28.16 4.21
C SER A 60 -4.73 27.53 2.92
N GLU A 61 -3.54 27.95 2.49
CA GLU A 61 -2.86 27.31 1.34
C GLU A 61 -2.60 25.81 1.58
N ARG A 62 -2.32 25.42 2.83
CA ARG A 62 -2.15 24.00 3.21
C ARG A 62 -3.45 23.24 3.23
N GLN A 63 -4.57 23.89 3.55
CA GLN A 63 -5.89 23.28 3.46
C GLN A 63 -6.27 22.99 2.01
N ASP A 64 -5.96 23.92 1.10
CA ASP A 64 -6.18 23.71 -0.33
C ASP A 64 -5.35 22.53 -0.86
N ASP A 65 -4.07 22.45 -0.47
CA ASP A 65 -3.20 21.32 -0.80
C ASP A 65 -3.78 19.99 -0.29
N ILE A 66 -4.24 19.94 0.97
CA ILE A 66 -4.84 18.72 1.55
C ILE A 66 -6.17 18.39 0.86
N SER A 67 -6.96 19.39 0.48
CA SER A 67 -8.23 19.21 -0.23
C SER A 67 -8.02 18.57 -1.59
N ASP A 68 -7.10 19.11 -2.38
CA ASP A 68 -6.74 18.56 -3.70
C ASP A 68 -6.12 17.15 -3.57
N PHE A 69 -5.40 16.89 -2.48
CA PHE A 69 -4.91 15.56 -2.13
C PHE A 69 -6.06 14.58 -1.90
N LEU A 70 -7.01 14.92 -1.02
CA LEU A 70 -8.17 14.07 -0.67
C LEU A 70 -9.07 13.76 -1.87
N LEU A 71 -9.20 14.70 -2.80
CA LEU A 71 -9.98 14.55 -4.03
C LEU A 71 -9.21 13.81 -5.15
N GLY A 72 -7.96 13.43 -4.91
CA GLY A 72 -7.12 12.73 -5.88
C GLY A 72 -6.66 13.59 -7.07
N GLN A 73 -6.76 14.92 -6.96
CA GLN A 73 -6.55 15.86 -8.06
C GLN A 73 -5.08 16.27 -8.21
N GLN A 74 -4.24 15.92 -7.24
CA GLN A 74 -2.81 16.20 -7.26
C GLN A 74 -2.01 15.24 -8.14
N THR A 75 -0.96 15.79 -8.75
CA THR A 75 0.11 15.01 -9.39
C THR A 75 0.88 14.15 -8.38
N ALA A 76 1.67 13.18 -8.85
CA ALA A 76 2.46 12.31 -7.98
C ALA A 76 3.45 13.11 -7.09
N SER A 77 4.06 14.16 -7.65
CA SER A 77 5.00 15.01 -6.92
C SER A 77 4.32 15.85 -5.85
N GLN A 78 3.15 16.43 -6.15
CA GLN A 78 2.35 17.18 -5.16
C GLN A 78 1.85 16.27 -4.04
N ARG A 79 1.35 15.06 -4.38
CA ARG A 79 0.93 14.06 -3.39
C ARG A 79 2.05 13.67 -2.44
N ALA A 80 3.27 13.52 -2.95
CA ALA A 80 4.42 13.24 -2.10
C ALA A 80 4.70 14.37 -1.11
N ALA A 81 4.66 15.63 -1.58
CA ALA A 81 4.86 16.81 -0.74
C ALA A 81 3.76 16.97 0.32
N THR A 82 2.48 16.78 -0.05
CA THR A 82 1.37 16.84 0.92
C THR A 82 1.46 15.70 1.93
N ARG A 83 1.90 14.49 1.53
CA ARG A 83 2.12 13.37 2.46
C ARG A 83 3.23 13.70 3.47
N GLU A 84 4.37 14.23 3.01
CA GLU A 84 5.48 14.64 3.88
C GLU A 84 5.03 15.73 4.88
N PHE A 85 4.21 16.68 4.44
CA PHE A 85 3.59 17.65 5.35
C PHE A 85 2.67 16.99 6.38
N LEU A 86 1.82 16.05 5.96
CA LEU A 86 0.92 15.34 6.87
C LEU A 86 1.68 14.47 7.88
N GLU A 87 2.84 13.91 7.54
CA GLU A 87 3.68 13.18 8.50
C GLU A 87 4.22 14.08 9.63
N THR A 88 4.48 15.35 9.31
CA THR A 88 5.08 16.32 10.24
C THR A 88 4.05 17.21 10.96
N SER A 89 2.86 17.41 10.38
CA SER A 89 1.83 18.33 10.91
C SER A 89 0.65 17.59 11.54
N ALA A 90 0.55 17.66 12.88
CA ALA A 90 -0.60 17.09 13.61
C ALA A 90 -1.92 17.79 13.26
N ALA A 91 -1.91 19.12 13.12
CA ALA A 91 -3.08 19.90 12.73
C ALA A 91 -3.58 19.52 11.33
N GLY A 92 -2.65 19.36 10.37
CA GLY A 92 -2.98 18.91 9.02
C GLY A 92 -3.64 17.52 9.01
N ARG A 93 -3.11 16.56 9.79
CA ARG A 93 -3.72 15.22 9.91
C ARG A 93 -5.10 15.25 10.55
N ALA A 94 -5.27 16.01 11.63
CA ALA A 94 -6.54 16.13 12.32
C ALA A 94 -7.62 16.66 11.37
N TRP A 95 -7.32 17.74 10.64
CA TRP A 95 -8.21 18.31 9.64
C TRP A 95 -8.53 17.30 8.52
N ALA A 96 -7.50 16.67 7.94
CA ALA A 96 -7.66 15.69 6.86
C ALA A 96 -8.54 14.51 7.27
N ARG A 97 -8.38 13.99 8.50
CA ARG A 97 -9.17 12.85 9.01
C ARG A 97 -10.64 13.20 9.20
N VAL A 98 -10.93 14.41 9.67
CA VAL A 98 -12.32 14.89 9.81
C VAL A 98 -12.98 14.98 8.43
N VAL A 99 -12.34 15.64 7.48
CA VAL A 99 -12.87 15.79 6.11
C VAL A 99 -13.03 14.43 5.43
N ALA A 100 -12.03 13.54 5.53
CA ALA A 100 -12.11 12.20 4.96
C ALA A 100 -13.23 11.34 5.58
N ALA A 101 -13.52 11.51 6.88
CA ALA A 101 -14.63 10.82 7.53
C ALA A 101 -15.99 11.28 6.96
N GLU A 102 -16.14 12.56 6.66
CA GLU A 102 -17.34 13.10 6.00
C GLU A 102 -17.46 12.65 4.54
N LEU A 103 -16.33 12.48 3.83
CA LEU A 103 -16.32 12.05 2.44
C LEU A 103 -16.54 10.53 2.26
N ARG A 104 -16.30 9.71 3.29
CA ARG A 104 -16.43 8.23 3.23
C ARG A 104 -17.74 7.71 2.64
N PRO A 105 -18.93 8.25 2.97
CA PRO A 105 -20.20 7.78 2.40
C PRO A 105 -20.27 7.90 0.87
N ILE A 106 -19.48 8.81 0.27
CA ILE A 106 -19.44 9.04 -1.18
C ILE A 106 -18.21 8.39 -1.81
N GLY A 107 -17.02 8.60 -1.21
CA GLY A 107 -15.74 8.21 -1.77
C GLY A 107 -15.34 6.76 -1.47
N GLY A 108 -15.78 6.18 -0.35
CA GLY A 108 -15.37 4.84 0.06
C GLY A 108 -13.84 4.65 -0.05
N ASP A 109 -13.43 3.64 -0.81
CA ASP A 109 -12.03 3.27 -1.06
C ASP A 109 -11.28 4.20 -2.02
N ALA A 110 -11.96 5.16 -2.66
CA ALA A 110 -11.32 6.14 -3.55
C ALA A 110 -10.56 7.24 -2.79
N LEU A 111 -10.78 7.37 -1.48
CA LEU A 111 -10.09 8.35 -0.64
C LEU A 111 -8.65 7.89 -0.37
N PRO A 112 -7.67 8.80 -0.48
CA PRO A 112 -6.28 8.47 -0.21
C PRO A 112 -6.04 8.23 1.29
N ASP A 113 -5.08 7.37 1.59
CA ASP A 113 -4.63 7.11 2.95
C ASP A 113 -3.91 8.33 3.55
N ILE A 114 -4.26 8.67 4.81
CA ILE A 114 -3.69 9.80 5.55
C ILE A 114 -2.59 9.25 6.45
N PRO A 115 -1.31 9.65 6.27
CA PRO A 115 -0.20 9.08 7.02
C PRO A 115 -0.35 9.35 8.53
N ALA A 116 0.08 8.39 9.35
CA ALA A 116 0.24 8.58 10.80
C ALA A 116 1.47 9.45 11.09
N GLY A 117 1.42 10.24 12.17
CA GLY A 117 2.59 11.01 12.60
C GLY A 117 3.66 10.12 13.23
N GLY A 118 4.95 10.47 13.08
CA GLY A 118 6.06 9.67 13.65
C GLY A 118 5.90 9.38 15.15
N ARG A 119 5.37 10.34 15.94
CA ARG A 119 5.10 10.16 17.37
C ARG A 119 3.94 9.20 17.69
N GLU A 120 2.92 9.17 16.82
CA GLU A 120 1.78 8.24 16.95
C GLU A 120 2.24 6.80 16.66
N VAL A 121 3.19 6.66 15.72
CA VAL A 121 3.82 5.38 15.39
C VAL A 121 4.67 4.87 16.56
N ASP A 122 5.48 5.73 17.18
CA ASP A 122 6.30 5.36 18.35
C ASP A 122 5.42 4.88 19.53
N GLU A 123 4.32 5.60 19.82
CA GLU A 123 3.38 5.23 20.89
C GLU A 123 2.63 3.93 20.60
N ALA A 124 2.27 3.67 19.35
CA ALA A 124 1.67 2.40 18.93
C ALA A 124 2.65 1.22 19.11
N PHE A 125 3.94 1.43 18.83
CA PHE A 125 4.98 0.43 19.08
C PHE A 125 5.19 0.16 20.57
N ASP A 126 5.23 1.21 21.41
CA ASP A 126 5.31 1.09 22.88
C ASP A 126 4.11 0.33 23.46
N ALA A 127 2.89 0.65 22.99
CA ALA A 127 1.66 -0.04 23.39
C ALA A 127 1.66 -1.53 22.97
N LEU A 128 2.16 -1.84 21.78
CA LEU A 128 2.31 -3.22 21.30
C LEU A 128 3.33 -4.01 22.13
N GLU A 129 4.44 -3.38 22.50
CA GLU A 129 5.46 -3.99 23.34
C GLU A 129 4.94 -4.26 24.77
N ALA A 130 4.23 -3.30 25.36
CA ALA A 130 3.55 -3.48 26.64
C ALA A 130 2.55 -4.67 26.62
N ARG A 131 1.80 -4.83 25.53
CA ARG A 131 0.85 -5.95 25.34
C ARG A 131 1.57 -7.30 25.17
N LYS A 132 2.73 -7.33 24.49
CA LYS A 132 3.58 -8.53 24.37
C LYS A 132 4.12 -8.96 25.73
N VAL A 133 4.59 -8.02 26.55
CA VAL A 133 5.11 -8.29 27.91
C VAL A 133 4.01 -8.90 28.79
N ALA A 134 2.81 -8.30 28.82
CA ALA A 134 1.67 -8.83 29.58
C ALA A 134 1.25 -10.24 29.14
N ARG A 135 1.35 -10.55 27.84
CA ARG A 135 1.06 -11.90 27.30
C ARG A 135 2.11 -12.93 27.70
N GLN A 136 3.39 -12.54 27.74
CA GLN A 136 4.47 -13.43 28.19
C GLN A 136 4.37 -13.75 29.69
N GLU A 137 3.93 -12.81 30.52
CA GLU A 137 3.68 -13.09 31.94
C GLU A 137 2.54 -14.09 32.13
N ARG A 138 1.45 -13.97 31.36
CA ARG A 138 0.36 -14.96 31.35
C ARG A 138 0.77 -16.32 30.79
N ALA A 139 1.70 -16.37 29.84
CA ALA A 139 2.20 -17.63 29.28
C ALA A 139 3.11 -18.43 30.24
N LYS A 140 3.70 -17.78 31.25
CA LYS A 140 4.50 -18.45 32.29
C LYS A 140 3.63 -19.16 33.34
N SER A 141 2.37 -18.79 33.51
CA SER A 141 1.45 -19.38 34.50
C SER A 141 0.59 -20.55 33.98
N SER A 142 0.69 -20.92 32.69
CA SER A 142 -0.21 -21.91 32.08
C SER A 142 0.52 -23.03 31.32
N ARG A 143 1.46 -23.70 31.99
CA ARG A 143 2.12 -24.92 31.47
C ARG A 143 1.56 -26.22 32.04
N LEU A 144 0.37 -26.17 32.67
CA LEU A 144 -0.30 -27.33 33.23
C LEU A 144 -1.78 -27.37 32.82
N GLY A 145 -2.05 -27.31 31.52
CA GLY A 145 -3.42 -27.43 31.02
C GLY A 145 -3.47 -27.12 29.53
N GLY A 146 -3.48 -28.16 28.69
CA GLY A 146 -3.56 -27.98 27.24
C GLY A 146 -2.75 -28.97 26.41
N LEU A 147 -2.43 -30.15 26.96
CA LEU A 147 -2.18 -31.32 26.13
C LEU A 147 -3.57 -31.74 25.59
N LEU A 148 -3.89 -31.37 24.35
CA LEU A 148 -4.76 -32.06 23.38
C LEU A 148 -5.11 -31.07 22.25
N VAL A 149 -5.04 -31.54 20.99
CA VAL A 149 -5.45 -30.89 19.71
C VAL A 149 -4.33 -30.02 19.08
N LEU A 150 -3.66 -30.30 17.95
CA LEU A 150 -3.76 -31.30 16.88
C LEU A 150 -2.40 -31.44 16.18
N ILE A 151 -2.00 -32.68 15.93
CA ILE A 151 -1.04 -33.06 14.89
C ILE A 151 -1.79 -33.07 13.55
N GLY A 152 -1.22 -32.50 12.50
CA GLY A 152 -1.38 -33.05 11.15
C GLY A 152 -1.82 -32.13 10.02
N VAL A 153 -1.10 -32.29 8.90
CA VAL A 153 -1.45 -31.96 7.50
C VAL A 153 -1.24 -30.49 7.14
N GLY A 154 -0.42 -30.12 6.16
CA GLY A 154 -0.03 -30.85 4.95
C GLY A 154 -0.47 -30.01 3.75
N VAL A 155 0.48 -29.71 2.88
CA VAL A 155 0.36 -28.91 1.66
C VAL A 155 -0.92 -29.25 0.87
N ALA A 156 -1.74 -28.24 0.58
CA ALA A 156 -2.71 -28.27 -0.52
C ALA A 156 -3.01 -26.85 -1.03
N ILE A 157 -2.57 -26.60 -2.25
CA ILE A 157 -2.92 -25.47 -3.11
C ILE A 157 -4.34 -25.71 -3.64
N ALA A 158 -5.22 -24.69 -3.65
CA ALA A 158 -6.25 -24.56 -4.68
C ALA A 158 -6.78 -23.13 -4.77
N VAL A 159 -6.80 -22.64 -6.01
CA VAL A 159 -7.34 -21.38 -6.49
C VAL A 159 -8.85 -21.50 -6.69
N GLY A 160 -9.61 -20.49 -6.23
CA GLY A 160 -10.89 -20.05 -6.81
C GLY A 160 -12.19 -20.65 -6.27
N GLY A 161 -13.03 -19.80 -5.65
CA GLY A 161 -14.48 -20.03 -5.53
C GLY A 161 -15.13 -19.52 -4.24
N VAL A 162 -15.77 -18.36 -4.32
CA VAL A 162 -16.61 -17.73 -3.29
C VAL A 162 -17.76 -18.66 -2.84
N LEU A 163 -17.97 -18.76 -1.52
CA LEU A 163 -19.27 -19.05 -0.91
C LEU A 163 -19.46 -18.15 0.31
N LEU A 164 -20.46 -17.28 0.22
CA LEU A 164 -20.99 -16.40 1.27
C LEU A 164 -21.78 -17.22 2.31
N ILE A 165 -21.57 -16.88 3.60
CA ILE A 165 -22.50 -16.73 4.76
C ILE A 165 -21.57 -16.13 5.84
N GLY A 166 -21.79 -15.00 6.51
CA GLY A 166 -23.01 -14.27 6.80
C GLY A 166 -23.23 -14.20 8.32
N GLY A 167 -22.63 -13.19 8.98
CA GLY A 167 -23.08 -12.63 10.27
C GLY A 167 -22.34 -13.05 11.55
N GLY A 168 -21.90 -12.07 12.33
CA GLY A 168 -21.72 -12.20 13.78
C GLY A 168 -20.37 -11.78 14.37
N ASP A 169 -20.14 -10.46 14.47
CA ASP A 169 -19.63 -9.72 15.65
C ASP A 169 -18.29 -10.17 16.32
N ASP A 170 -17.22 -9.38 16.13
CA ASP A 170 -16.49 -8.61 17.18
C ASP A 170 -15.10 -8.14 16.71
N GLU A 171 -14.93 -6.81 16.82
CA GLU A 171 -13.75 -6.03 17.22
C GLU A 171 -12.31 -6.40 16.79
N SER A 172 -11.68 -5.41 16.12
CA SER A 172 -10.34 -4.83 16.39
C SER A 172 -9.14 -5.11 15.46
N ASP A 173 -8.55 -3.99 15.04
CA ASP A 173 -7.14 -3.66 14.73
C ASP A 173 -6.59 -4.05 13.33
N ASP A 174 -6.41 -3.08 12.41
CA ASP A 174 -5.19 -2.26 12.12
C ASP A 174 -4.00 -3.12 11.60
N THR A 175 -3.36 -2.89 10.44
CA THR A 175 -2.60 -1.70 9.99
C THR A 175 -2.13 -1.93 8.51
N PRO A 176 -1.70 -0.90 7.75
CA PRO A 176 -1.80 -0.86 6.29
C PRO A 176 -0.62 -1.48 5.55
N THR A 177 -0.95 -2.17 4.46
CA THR A 177 0.00 -2.65 3.46
C THR A 177 0.18 -1.60 2.37
N THR A 178 1.45 -1.31 2.10
CA THR A 178 1.98 -0.50 1.00
C THR A 178 1.36 -0.86 -0.35
N THR A 179 1.10 0.18 -1.14
CA THR A 179 0.43 0.22 -2.44
C THR A 179 0.78 -0.96 -3.38
N GLN A 180 -0.22 -1.81 -3.59
CA GLN A 180 -0.30 -2.71 -4.73
C GLN A 180 -0.71 -1.87 -5.94
N ALA A 181 0.08 -1.91 -7.02
CA ALA A 181 -0.26 -1.26 -8.27
C ALA A 181 -1.52 -1.91 -8.86
N ALA A 182 -2.64 -1.18 -8.88
CA ALA A 182 -3.84 -1.59 -9.59
C ALA A 182 -3.69 -1.26 -11.07
N SER A 183 -3.60 -2.29 -11.92
CA SER A 183 -3.79 -2.20 -13.36
C SER A 183 -5.26 -2.46 -13.69
N THR A 184 -5.90 -1.53 -14.39
CA THR A 184 -7.24 -1.69 -14.96
C THR A 184 -7.18 -2.58 -16.21
N GLY A 185 -7.92 -3.69 -16.23
CA GLY A 185 -8.05 -4.61 -17.39
C GLY A 185 -8.96 -5.81 -17.09
N PRO A 186 -9.65 -6.40 -18.10
CA PRO A 186 -10.92 -7.12 -17.96
C PRO A 186 -10.84 -8.46 -17.21
N THR A 187 -12.02 -8.96 -16.84
CA THR A 187 -12.31 -10.21 -16.13
C THR A 187 -11.69 -11.45 -16.79
N GLY A 188 -10.45 -11.75 -16.43
CA GLY A 188 -9.79 -13.04 -16.63
C GLY A 188 -9.02 -13.39 -15.36
N SER A 189 -9.16 -14.63 -14.87
CA SER A 189 -8.37 -15.08 -13.72
C SER A 189 -6.89 -15.16 -14.13
N PRO A 190 -5.96 -14.54 -13.39
CA PRO A 190 -4.54 -14.55 -13.74
C PRO A 190 -3.99 -15.98 -13.73
N SER A 191 -3.23 -16.37 -14.75
CA SER A 191 -2.51 -17.64 -14.76
C SER A 191 -1.16 -17.49 -14.10
N VAL A 192 -0.74 -18.49 -13.32
CA VAL A 192 0.63 -18.56 -12.79
C VAL A 192 1.51 -19.19 -13.87
N ASP A 193 2.33 -18.37 -14.51
CA ASP A 193 3.25 -18.77 -15.57
C ASP A 193 4.51 -19.46 -15.00
N ALA A 194 4.98 -19.01 -13.83
CA ALA A 194 6.16 -19.56 -13.18
C ALA A 194 6.14 -19.37 -11.65
N GLN A 195 6.83 -20.26 -10.93
CA GLN A 195 7.14 -20.12 -9.51
C GLN A 195 8.66 -20.21 -9.29
N ILE A 196 9.21 -19.24 -8.58
CA ILE A 196 10.62 -19.13 -8.22
C ILE A 196 10.76 -19.30 -6.72
N ASN A 197 11.47 -20.33 -6.29
CA ASN A 197 11.84 -20.48 -4.88
C ASN A 197 13.11 -19.66 -4.62
N LEU A 198 13.03 -18.74 -3.65
CA LEU A 198 14.12 -17.86 -3.24
C LEU A 198 14.76 -18.38 -1.95
N THR A 199 16.08 -18.50 -1.96
CA THR A 199 16.87 -18.96 -0.80
C THR A 199 17.86 -17.88 -0.36
N ALA A 200 18.20 -17.89 0.93
CA ALA A 200 19.22 -17.02 1.51
C ALA A 200 20.54 -17.08 0.72
N ALA A 201 21.04 -15.91 0.32
CA ALA A 201 22.34 -15.75 -0.31
C ALA A 201 23.44 -15.26 0.67
N VAL A 202 23.04 -14.90 1.89
CA VAL A 202 23.95 -14.47 2.97
C VAL A 202 24.14 -15.62 3.96
N GLN A 203 25.39 -15.90 4.31
CA GLN A 203 25.72 -16.94 5.28
C GLN A 203 25.06 -16.67 6.64
N GLY A 204 24.44 -17.69 7.22
CA GLY A 204 23.76 -17.60 8.53
C GLY A 204 22.38 -16.96 8.51
N SER A 205 21.91 -16.47 7.36
CA SER A 205 20.52 -16.01 7.20
C SER A 205 19.56 -17.20 7.05
N LYS A 206 18.38 -17.06 7.64
CA LYS A 206 17.25 -18.00 7.47
C LYS A 206 16.22 -17.50 6.46
N ALA A 207 16.53 -16.40 5.77
CA ALA A 207 15.61 -15.78 4.82
C ALA A 207 15.18 -16.76 3.74
N LEU A 208 13.88 -16.83 3.50
CA LEU A 208 13.26 -17.63 2.46
C LEU A 208 12.22 -16.79 1.75
N GLY A 209 11.97 -17.09 0.48
CA GLY A 209 10.89 -16.47 -0.25
C GLY A 209 10.39 -17.31 -1.41
N VAL A 210 9.27 -16.88 -1.95
CA VAL A 210 8.67 -17.41 -3.17
C VAL A 210 8.27 -16.22 -4.02
N ALA A 211 8.58 -16.30 -5.32
CA ALA A 211 8.04 -15.38 -6.30
C ALA A 211 7.19 -16.14 -7.32
N GLN A 212 6.09 -15.53 -7.75
CA GLN A 212 5.21 -16.08 -8.76
C GLN A 212 5.08 -15.07 -9.89
N VAL A 213 5.17 -15.56 -11.11
CA VAL A 213 4.95 -14.76 -12.31
C VAL A 213 3.52 -15.02 -12.74
N LEU A 214 2.72 -13.96 -12.67
CA LEU A 214 1.33 -13.98 -13.08
C LEU A 214 1.22 -13.37 -14.47
N SER A 215 0.33 -13.92 -15.30
CA SER A 215 0.03 -13.42 -16.63
C SER A 215 -1.45 -13.13 -16.78
N GLN A 216 -1.77 -11.96 -17.33
CA GLN A 216 -3.12 -11.53 -17.64
C GLN A 216 -3.08 -10.66 -18.90
N ASP A 217 -3.81 -11.03 -19.94
CA ASP A 217 -3.90 -10.27 -21.21
C ASP A 217 -2.53 -9.94 -21.85
N GLY A 218 -1.56 -10.85 -21.71
CA GLY A 218 -0.19 -10.68 -22.22
C GLY A 218 0.70 -9.75 -21.39
N GLN A 219 0.20 -9.21 -20.28
CA GLN A 219 0.99 -8.50 -19.27
C GLN A 219 1.44 -9.48 -18.18
N ARG A 220 2.72 -9.42 -17.82
CA ARG A 220 3.29 -10.23 -16.74
C ARG A 220 3.58 -9.38 -15.51
N ALA A 221 3.24 -9.91 -14.34
CA ALA A 221 3.56 -9.33 -13.04
C ALA A 221 4.28 -10.37 -12.15
N LEU A 222 5.15 -9.91 -11.28
CA LEU A 222 5.87 -10.71 -10.31
C LEU A 222 5.33 -10.41 -8.92
N ALA A 223 4.63 -11.36 -8.31
CA ALA A 223 4.29 -11.32 -6.90
C ALA A 223 5.43 -11.99 -6.10
N VAL A 224 5.94 -11.32 -5.08
CA VAL A 224 7.04 -11.81 -4.25
C VAL A 224 6.60 -11.83 -2.80
N THR A 225 6.85 -12.93 -2.10
CA THR A 225 6.70 -13.03 -0.66
C THR A 225 7.97 -13.59 -0.04
N ALA A 226 8.44 -13.02 1.06
CA ALA A 226 9.58 -13.51 1.80
C ALA A 226 9.42 -13.33 3.31
N GLN A 227 10.22 -14.07 4.06
CA GLN A 227 10.23 -14.10 5.52
C GLN A 227 11.67 -14.19 6.04
N ASP A 228 11.83 -13.96 7.35
CA ASP A 228 13.12 -14.02 8.05
C ASP A 228 14.18 -13.07 7.46
N LEU A 229 13.72 -11.98 6.82
CA LEU A 229 14.56 -10.89 6.34
C LEU A 229 14.94 -9.96 7.50
N GLN A 230 16.12 -9.34 7.38
CA GLN A 230 16.50 -8.29 8.33
C GLN A 230 15.66 -7.02 8.07
N PRO A 231 15.29 -6.26 9.11
CA PRO A 231 14.61 -4.98 8.94
C PRO A 231 15.38 -4.05 7.99
N SER A 232 14.67 -3.47 7.02
CA SER A 232 15.19 -2.49 6.08
C SER A 232 14.07 -1.87 5.25
N SER A 233 14.15 -0.56 5.03
CA SER A 233 13.30 0.16 4.07
C SER A 233 13.80 0.10 2.62
N ARG A 234 14.91 -0.61 2.35
CA ARG A 234 15.62 -0.53 1.07
C ARG A 234 15.92 -1.92 0.48
N TYR A 235 14.87 -2.70 0.27
CA TYR A 235 14.96 -3.90 -0.55
C TYR A 235 14.63 -3.59 -2.01
N VAL A 236 15.38 -4.17 -2.94
CA VAL A 236 15.18 -4.00 -4.37
C VAL A 236 15.12 -5.35 -5.06
N VAL A 237 14.21 -5.47 -6.01
CA VAL A 237 14.04 -6.68 -6.82
C VAL A 237 14.73 -6.47 -8.17
N TRP A 238 15.52 -7.46 -8.58
CA TRP A 238 16.24 -7.45 -9.85
C TRP A 238 16.06 -8.75 -10.61
N LEU A 239 15.96 -8.64 -11.94
CA LEU A 239 16.35 -9.73 -12.82
C LEU A 239 17.87 -9.72 -12.97
N TYR A 240 18.50 -10.89 -12.95
CA TYR A 240 19.94 -10.98 -12.73
C TYR A 240 20.59 -12.13 -13.50
N ASN A 241 21.74 -11.82 -14.12
CA ASN A 241 22.71 -12.78 -14.59
C ASN A 241 24.08 -12.54 -13.92
N SER A 242 24.46 -11.27 -13.75
CA SER A 242 25.73 -10.86 -13.11
C SER A 242 25.65 -9.41 -12.59
N PRO A 243 26.64 -8.92 -11.81
CA PRO A 243 26.63 -7.53 -11.33
C PRO A 243 26.64 -6.46 -12.44
N SER A 244 27.07 -6.81 -13.65
CA SER A 244 27.04 -5.94 -14.84
C SER A 244 25.87 -6.22 -15.78
N ASP A 245 25.10 -7.28 -15.53
CA ASP A 245 23.95 -7.69 -16.34
C ASP A 245 22.77 -7.99 -15.40
N ALA A 246 22.09 -6.92 -15.01
CA ALA A 246 20.94 -6.93 -14.12
C ALA A 246 19.93 -5.86 -14.54
N GLN A 247 18.64 -6.15 -14.39
CA GLN A 247 17.56 -5.22 -14.67
C GLN A 247 16.80 -4.90 -13.39
N PHE A 248 16.67 -3.60 -13.10
CA PHE A 248 15.90 -3.10 -11.97
C PHE A 248 14.40 -3.33 -12.23
N LEU A 249 13.71 -3.98 -11.28
CA LEU A 249 12.26 -4.14 -11.34
C LEU A 249 11.50 -3.18 -10.43
N GLY A 250 12.14 -2.74 -9.34
CA GLY A 250 11.49 -1.84 -8.38
C GLY A 250 12.00 -2.02 -6.95
N PHE A 251 11.64 -1.06 -6.11
CA PHE A 251 11.75 -1.18 -4.67
C PHE A 251 10.65 -2.10 -4.14
N ALA A 252 11.03 -3.02 -3.24
CA ALA A 252 10.07 -3.74 -2.45
C ALA A 252 9.59 -2.87 -1.28
N PRO A 253 8.40 -3.13 -0.72
CA PRO A 253 7.95 -2.46 0.50
C PRO A 253 8.94 -2.62 1.66
N PRO A 254 8.95 -1.68 2.62
CA PRO A 254 9.78 -1.78 3.81
C PRO A 254 9.51 -3.08 4.58
N VAL A 255 10.58 -3.67 5.09
CA VAL A 255 10.52 -4.84 5.98
C VAL A 255 10.77 -4.37 7.41
N GLY A 256 9.82 -4.64 8.29
CA GLY A 256 9.92 -4.37 9.72
C GLY A 256 10.51 -5.54 10.51
N ASP A 257 10.35 -5.52 11.84
CA ASP A 257 10.89 -6.54 12.75
C ASP A 257 10.23 -7.92 12.61
N ASP A 258 9.08 -8.00 11.94
CA ASP A 258 8.44 -9.27 11.57
C ASP A 258 9.19 -10.01 10.45
N GLY A 259 10.14 -9.32 9.80
CA GLY A 259 10.99 -9.87 8.76
C GLY A 259 10.24 -10.27 7.50
N ARG A 260 9.02 -9.76 7.29
CA ARG A 260 8.17 -10.12 6.16
C ARG A 260 8.24 -9.10 5.03
N LEU A 261 8.23 -9.62 3.82
CA LEU A 261 8.16 -8.85 2.58
C LEU A 261 7.03 -9.43 1.75
N SER A 262 6.13 -8.57 1.26
CA SER A 262 5.15 -8.92 0.23
C SER A 262 5.09 -7.77 -0.76
N GLY A 263 5.27 -8.05 -2.03
CA GLY A 263 5.34 -7.01 -3.06
C GLY A 263 4.92 -7.52 -4.43
N LEU A 264 4.60 -6.57 -5.30
CA LEU A 264 4.22 -6.83 -6.68
C LEU A 264 4.98 -5.88 -7.61
N ALA A 265 5.56 -6.40 -8.69
CA ALA A 265 6.31 -5.62 -9.67
C ALA A 265 5.95 -6.04 -11.11
N PRO A 266 5.88 -5.10 -12.07
CA PRO A 266 5.72 -5.47 -13.47
C PRO A 266 6.96 -6.23 -13.99
N VAL A 267 6.75 -7.23 -14.83
CA VAL A 267 7.82 -7.99 -15.47
C VAL A 267 7.97 -7.53 -16.92
N PRO A 268 9.12 -6.97 -17.32
CA PRO A 268 9.33 -6.54 -18.69
C PRO A 268 9.38 -7.73 -19.65
N THR A 269 8.99 -7.53 -20.90
CA THR A 269 9.01 -8.57 -21.95
C THR A 269 10.40 -9.21 -22.12
N GLU A 270 11.45 -8.41 -21.93
CA GLU A 270 12.85 -8.82 -21.99
C GLU A 270 13.30 -9.70 -20.80
N ALA A 271 12.39 -10.08 -19.90
CA ALA A 271 12.74 -10.83 -18.70
C ALA A 271 13.26 -12.26 -18.99
N THR A 272 12.89 -12.83 -20.12
CA THR A 272 13.29 -14.20 -20.54
C THR A 272 14.80 -14.37 -20.73
N LYS A 273 15.56 -13.28 -20.88
CA LYS A 273 17.03 -13.33 -21.00
C LYS A 273 17.76 -13.47 -19.66
N PHE A 274 17.06 -13.30 -18.55
CA PHE A 274 17.63 -13.40 -17.21
C PHE A 274 17.37 -14.78 -16.62
N ARG A 275 18.37 -15.30 -15.89
CA ARG A 275 18.32 -16.65 -15.31
C ARG A 275 18.04 -16.65 -13.82
N GLN A 276 18.11 -15.50 -13.17
CA GLN A 276 17.90 -15.39 -11.73
C GLN A 276 17.01 -14.22 -11.40
N LEU A 277 16.23 -14.42 -10.34
CA LEU A 277 15.60 -13.36 -9.59
C LEU A 277 16.40 -13.16 -8.30
N VAL A 278 16.77 -11.91 -7.99
CA VAL A 278 17.47 -11.59 -6.74
C VAL A 278 16.79 -10.44 -6.01
N ILE A 279 16.84 -10.49 -4.69
CA ILE A 279 16.46 -9.39 -3.81
C ILE A 279 17.74 -8.90 -3.15
N THR A 280 17.99 -7.60 -3.23
CA THR A 280 19.16 -6.96 -2.64
C THR A 280 18.77 -5.99 -1.54
N LYS A 281 19.64 -5.87 -0.54
CA LYS A 281 19.60 -4.79 0.45
C LYS A 281 20.49 -3.65 -0.04
N GLU A 282 19.87 -2.49 -0.24
CA GLU A 282 20.52 -1.30 -0.80
C GLU A 282 20.80 -0.24 0.27
N LYS A 283 21.79 0.62 -0.02
CA LYS A 283 22.15 1.76 0.82
C LYS A 283 21.83 3.11 0.18
N VAL A 284 21.44 3.11 -1.10
CA VAL A 284 21.21 4.31 -1.90
C VAL A 284 19.78 4.31 -2.46
N ASP A 285 19.22 5.50 -2.68
CA ASP A 285 17.81 5.65 -3.09
C ASP A 285 17.58 5.46 -4.60
N ARG A 286 18.66 5.38 -5.39
CA ARG A 286 18.62 5.09 -6.83
C ARG A 286 19.76 4.16 -7.24
N PRO A 287 19.68 2.87 -6.89
CA PRO A 287 20.73 1.92 -7.23
C PRO A 287 20.75 1.68 -8.74
N SER A 288 21.93 1.79 -9.35
CA SER A 288 22.15 1.44 -10.76
C SER A 288 22.72 0.04 -10.94
N LYS A 289 23.08 -0.63 -9.85
CA LYS A 289 23.60 -2.00 -9.80
C LYS A 289 23.07 -2.69 -8.53
N PRO A 290 22.92 -4.02 -8.56
CA PRO A 290 22.55 -4.78 -7.37
C PRO A 290 23.59 -4.63 -6.25
N GLY A 291 23.13 -4.30 -5.05
CA GLY A 291 23.89 -4.26 -3.81
C GLY A 291 24.08 -5.64 -3.19
N THR A 292 23.87 -5.75 -1.86
CA THR A 292 24.05 -7.03 -1.16
C THR A 292 22.88 -7.95 -1.46
N ILE A 293 23.11 -9.03 -2.20
CA ILE A 293 22.10 -10.04 -2.50
C ILE A 293 21.75 -10.79 -1.21
N VAL A 294 20.49 -10.70 -0.78
CA VAL A 294 19.97 -11.37 0.42
C VAL A 294 19.19 -12.63 0.10
N LEU A 295 18.47 -12.63 -1.02
CA LEU A 295 17.69 -13.74 -1.53
C LEU A 295 17.98 -13.93 -3.02
N ARG A 296 18.01 -15.18 -3.46
CA ARG A 296 18.21 -15.56 -4.86
C ARG A 296 17.41 -16.80 -5.20
N GLY A 297 16.87 -16.85 -6.41
CA GLY A 297 16.25 -18.04 -6.98
C GLY A 297 16.50 -18.14 -8.49
N GLN A 298 16.35 -19.34 -9.02
CA GLN A 298 16.42 -19.58 -10.46
C GLN A 298 15.14 -19.12 -11.12
N LEU A 299 15.28 -18.31 -12.16
CA LEU A 299 14.18 -17.80 -12.95
C LEU A 299 14.14 -18.60 -14.26
N ASP A 300 13.01 -19.27 -14.48
CA ASP A 300 12.66 -19.88 -15.76
C ASP A 300 11.29 -19.37 -16.16
N LEU A 301 11.26 -18.55 -17.22
CA LEU A 301 10.04 -17.93 -17.73
C LEU A 301 9.52 -18.64 -18.98
N GLY A 302 10.11 -19.79 -19.35
CA GLY A 302 9.86 -20.46 -20.62
C GLY A 302 10.36 -19.61 -21.79
N GLY A 303 11.54 -19.93 -22.32
CA GLY A 303 11.97 -19.47 -23.64
C GLY A 303 11.36 -20.38 -24.70
N ASN A 304 10.77 -19.80 -25.73
CA ASN A 304 10.31 -20.51 -26.92
C ASN A 304 11.46 -21.34 -27.55
#